data_AF-A0A8B5PSF6-F1
#
_entry.id   AF-A0A8B5PSF6-F1
#
_cell.length_a   1.000
_cell.length_b   1.000
_cell.length_c   1.000
_cell.angle_alpha   90.00
_cell.angle_beta   90.00
_cell.angle_gamma   90.00
#
_symmetry.space_group_name_H-M   'P 1'
#
loop_
_entity.id
_entity.type
_entity.pdbx_description
1 polymer ?
#
loop_
_entity_poly.entity_id
_entity_poly.type
_entity_poly.pdbx_seq_one_letter_code
_entity_poly.pdbx_strand_id
1 'polypeptide(L)'
;MTNSGSSNDRENQRKPQYDLMDKAELEALTVAAIREHRRQLAADQAVYEEWVRASQDPSTASSVLQSLQDEHFARDSRFEAQQEELSDMLDALGFVPDVPVEDDAG
;
A
#
# COMPACT_ATOMS: atom_id res chain seq x y z
N MET A 1 0.60 -42.29 27.54
CA MET A 1 0.42 -40.87 27.92
C MET A 1 1.69 -40.17 27.45
N THR A 2 1.69 -39.45 26.34
CA THR A 2 1.25 -38.05 26.26
C THR A 2 0.58 -37.73 24.92
N ASN A 3 -0.49 -36.94 25.02
CA ASN A 3 -1.18 -36.23 23.95
C ASN A 3 -0.31 -35.04 23.52
N SER A 4 0.14 -35.00 22.26
CA SER A 4 0.64 -33.77 21.64
C SER A 4 -0.36 -33.34 20.58
N GLY A 5 -1.30 -32.50 20.99
CA GLY A 5 -2.09 -31.68 20.08
C GLY A 5 -1.17 -30.71 19.36
N SER A 6 -0.94 -30.93 18.07
CA SER A 6 -0.43 -29.88 17.18
C SER A 6 -1.64 -29.08 16.71
N SER A 7 -2.01 -28.07 17.50
CA SER A 7 -2.94 -27.02 17.10
C SER A 7 -2.25 -26.23 15.97
N ASN A 8 -2.62 -26.54 14.73
CA ASN A 8 -2.25 -25.78 13.54
C ASN A 8 -3.18 -24.54 13.40
N ASP A 9 -3.38 -23.79 14.49
CA ASP A 9 -4.28 -22.62 14.53
C ASP A 9 -3.53 -21.29 14.36
N ARG A 10 -2.53 -21.20 13.48
CA ARG A 10 -1.73 -19.96 13.33
C ARG A 10 -1.56 -19.40 11.92
N GLU A 11 -2.16 -20.01 10.90
CA GLU A 11 -2.12 -19.48 9.52
C GLU A 11 -3.52 -19.17 8.96
N ASN A 12 -4.49 -18.90 9.83
CA ASN A 12 -5.75 -18.27 9.42
C ASN A 12 -5.76 -16.79 9.81
N GLN A 13 -4.73 -16.04 9.38
CA GLN A 13 -4.96 -14.64 9.07
C GLN A 13 -5.92 -14.69 7.89
N ARG A 14 -7.23 -14.63 8.17
CA ARG A 14 -8.28 -14.73 7.17
C ARG A 14 -8.02 -13.66 6.13
N LYS A 15 -7.41 -14.02 5.00
CA LYS A 15 -7.41 -13.15 3.83
C LYS A 15 -8.89 -12.79 3.58
N PRO A 16 -9.22 -11.50 3.44
CA PRO A 16 -10.59 -11.08 3.16
C PRO A 16 -11.10 -11.87 1.95
N GLN A 17 -12.24 -12.54 2.12
CA GLN A 17 -12.84 -13.37 1.07
C GLN A 17 -13.66 -12.45 0.17
N TYR A 18 -12.97 -11.65 -0.65
CA TYR A 18 -13.60 -10.69 -1.56
C TYR A 18 -14.62 -11.34 -2.49
N ASP A 19 -14.42 -12.61 -2.86
CA ASP A 19 -15.35 -13.44 -3.64
C ASP A 19 -16.74 -13.62 -2.97
N LEU A 20 -16.84 -13.39 -1.66
CA LEU A 20 -18.11 -13.48 -0.92
C LEU A 20 -18.84 -12.15 -0.77
N MET A 21 -18.22 -11.02 -1.16
CA MET A 21 -18.82 -9.70 -1.04
C MET A 21 -19.83 -9.45 -2.16
N ASP A 22 -20.81 -8.58 -1.91
CA ASP A 22 -21.66 -8.08 -3.00
C ASP A 22 -20.80 -7.32 -4.01
N LYS A 23 -21.12 -7.45 -5.29
CA LYS A 23 -20.33 -6.84 -6.36
C LYS A 23 -20.22 -5.32 -6.22
N ALA A 24 -21.30 -4.64 -5.82
CA ALA A 24 -21.29 -3.19 -5.65
C ALA A 24 -20.47 -2.77 -4.43
N GLU A 25 -20.48 -3.59 -3.36
CA GLU A 25 -19.65 -3.37 -2.17
C GLU A 25 -18.16 -3.55 -2.50
N LEU A 26 -17.82 -4.62 -3.23
CA LEU A 26 -16.44 -4.88 -3.66
C LEU A 26 -15.93 -3.80 -4.62
N GLU A 27 -16.76 -3.34 -5.55
CA GLU A 27 -16.42 -2.24 -6.45
C GLU A 27 -16.13 -0.95 -5.67
N ALA A 28 -17.00 -0.58 -4.71
CA ALA A 28 -16.78 0.60 -3.88
C ALA A 28 -15.49 0.51 -3.05
N LEU A 29 -15.20 -0.67 -2.49
CA LEU A 29 -13.97 -0.93 -1.74
C LEU A 29 -12.73 -0.83 -2.65
N THR A 30 -12.80 -1.42 -3.85
CA THR A 30 -11.72 -1.37 -4.85
C THR A 30 -11.45 0.05 -5.31
N VAL A 31 -12.48 0.87 -5.54
CA VAL A 31 -12.33 2.30 -5.89
C VAL A 31 -11.63 3.06 -4.76
N ALA A 32 -11.99 2.82 -3.50
CA ALA A 32 -11.33 3.44 -2.36
C ALA A 32 -9.85 3.02 -2.26
N ALA A 33 -9.55 1.73 -2.44
CA ALA A 33 -8.19 1.20 -2.45
C ALA A 33 -7.33 1.82 -3.57
N ILE A 34 -7.88 1.99 -4.78
CA ILE A 34 -7.19 2.66 -5.90
C ILE A 34 -6.88 4.12 -5.58
N ARG A 35 -7.81 4.86 -4.96
CA ARG A 35 -7.57 6.25 -4.54
C ARG A 35 -6.44 6.33 -3.53
N GLU A 36 -6.48 5.46 -2.52
CA GLU A 36 -5.45 5.38 -1.50
C GLU A 36 -4.08 5.02 -2.11
N HIS A 37 -4.03 4.09 -3.07
CA HIS A 37 -2.81 3.73 -3.80
C HIS A 37 -2.19 4.93 -4.51
N ARG A 38 -3.01 5.70 -5.23
CA ARG A 38 -2.54 6.92 -5.90
C ARG A 38 -2.03 7.96 -4.91
N ARG A 39 -2.72 8.14 -3.77
CA ARG A 39 -2.32 9.08 -2.72
C ARG A 39 -0.99 8.69 -2.08
N GLN A 40 -0.80 7.40 -1.78
CA GLN A 40 0.47 6.90 -1.23
C GLN A 40 1.61 7.09 -2.23
N LEU A 41 1.40 6.72 -3.50
CA LEU A 41 2.38 6.90 -4.56
C LEU A 41 2.81 8.37 -4.71
N ALA A 42 1.85 9.30 -4.70
CA ALA A 42 2.16 10.73 -4.78
C ALA A 42 2.96 11.23 -3.57
N ALA A 43 2.61 10.77 -2.36
CA ALA A 43 3.33 11.12 -1.14
C ALA A 43 4.75 10.55 -1.14
N ASP A 44 4.95 9.34 -1.68
CA ASP A 44 6.25 8.67 -1.74
C ASP A 44 7.15 9.31 -2.80
N GLN A 45 6.58 9.66 -3.95
CA GLN A 45 7.26 10.42 -4.99
C GLN A 45 7.79 11.76 -4.45
N ALA A 46 7.02 12.47 -3.63
CA ALA A 46 7.45 13.73 -3.02
C ALA A 46 8.67 13.55 -2.10
N VAL A 47 8.71 12.48 -1.30
CA VAL A 47 9.86 12.17 -0.42
C VAL A 47 11.08 11.79 -1.24
N TYR A 48 10.91 10.98 -2.29
CA TYR A 48 12.00 10.64 -3.20
C TYR A 48 12.60 11.88 -3.87
N GLU A 49 11.77 12.80 -4.37
CA GLU A 49 12.21 14.05 -4.99
C GLU A 49 12.94 14.96 -4.00
N GLU A 50 12.47 15.04 -2.76
CA GLU A 50 13.15 15.78 -1.70
C GLU A 50 14.50 15.15 -1.36
N TRP A 51 14.57 13.83 -1.25
CA TRP A 51 15.81 13.10 -1.02
C TRP A 51 16.82 13.34 -2.14
N VAL A 52 16.40 13.23 -3.40
CA VAL A 52 17.24 13.52 -4.57
C VAL A 52 17.76 14.96 -4.52
N ARG A 53 16.89 15.93 -4.25
CA ARG A 53 17.28 17.36 -4.13
C ARG A 53 18.29 17.56 -3.00
N ALA A 54 18.02 17.02 -1.82
CA ALA A 54 18.87 17.15 -0.64
C ALA A 54 20.25 16.49 -0.88
N SER A 55 20.29 15.37 -1.60
CA SER A 55 21.53 14.64 -1.92
C SER A 55 22.45 15.41 -2.88
N GLN A 56 21.89 16.31 -3.68
CA GLN A 56 22.61 17.17 -4.62
C GLN A 56 23.08 18.49 -3.98
N ASP A 57 22.60 18.81 -2.78
CA ASP A 57 22.99 20.00 -2.02
C ASP A 57 24.12 19.65 -1.01
N PRO A 58 25.35 20.14 -1.22
CA PRO A 58 26.48 19.88 -0.33
C PRO A 58 26.32 20.46 1.09
N SER A 59 25.36 21.36 1.30
CA SER A 59 25.08 21.97 2.59
C SER A 59 24.13 21.11 3.45
N THR A 60 23.48 20.11 2.86
CA THR A 60 22.60 19.20 3.58
C THR A 60 23.38 18.38 4.61
N ALA A 61 22.91 18.41 5.85
CA ALA A 61 23.48 17.57 6.91
C ALA A 61 23.23 16.08 6.62
N SER A 62 24.25 15.24 6.85
CA SER A 62 24.14 13.79 6.61
C SER A 62 23.01 13.12 7.40
N SER A 63 22.66 13.65 8.58
CA SER A 63 21.52 13.15 9.36
C SER A 63 20.18 13.36 8.66
N VAL A 64 20.01 14.47 7.93
CA VAL A 64 18.80 14.77 7.16
C VAL A 64 18.69 13.82 5.96
N LEU A 65 19.81 13.55 5.28
CA LEU A 65 19.85 12.56 4.20
C LEU A 65 19.48 11.15 4.68
N GLN A 66 19.99 10.75 5.85
CA GLN A 66 19.66 9.44 6.43
C GLN A 66 18.18 9.34 6.79
N SER A 67 17.59 10.39 7.39
CA SER A 67 16.16 10.38 7.72
C SER A 67 15.27 10.28 6.48
N LEU A 68 15.59 11.00 5.40
CA LEU A 68 14.85 10.90 4.14
C LEU A 68 14.99 9.51 3.49
N GLN A 69 16.17 8.91 3.57
CA GLN A 69 16.41 7.55 3.08
C GLN A 69 15.62 6.51 3.89
N ASP A 70 15.64 6.60 5.22
CA ASP A 70 14.91 5.69 6.11
C ASP A 70 13.39 5.81 5.90
N GLU A 71 12.89 7.04 5.69
CA GLU A 71 11.48 7.30 5.39
C GLU A 71 11.06 6.68 4.05
N HIS A 72 11.89 6.82 3.01
CA HIS A 72 11.65 6.17 1.71
C HIS A 72 11.50 4.65 1.85
N PHE A 73 12.46 3.98 2.50
CA PHE A 73 12.40 2.52 2.67
C PHE A 73 11.21 2.06 3.54
N ALA A 74 10.83 2.84 4.54
CA ALA A 74 9.67 2.53 5.36
C ALA A 74 8.35 2.61 4.57
N ARG A 75 8.30 3.45 3.53
CA ARG A 75 7.14 3.62 2.64
C ARG A 75 7.09 2.52 1.57
N ASP A 76 8.23 2.11 1.01
CA ASP A 76 8.32 1.00 0.05
C ASP A 76 7.65 -0.28 0.56
N SER A 77 7.91 -0.66 1.82
CA SER A 77 7.32 -1.87 2.42
C SER A 77 5.80 -1.78 2.63
N ARG A 78 5.24 -0.57 2.80
CA ARG A 78 3.79 -0.37 2.95
C ARG A 78 3.08 -0.44 1.61
N PHE A 79 3.75 0.04 0.56
CA PHE A 79 3.23 0.02 -0.80
C PHE A 79 3.06 -1.41 -1.32
N GLU A 80 4.02 -2.30 -1.07
CA GLU A 80 3.93 -3.71 -1.49
C GLU A 80 2.71 -4.43 -0.90
N ALA A 81 2.49 -4.28 0.41
CA ALA A 81 1.35 -4.91 1.09
C ALA A 81 0.01 -4.37 0.56
N GLN A 82 -0.06 -3.07 0.30
CA GLN A 82 -1.25 -2.42 -0.22
C GLN A 82 -1.52 -2.80 -1.70
N GLN A 83 -0.47 -3.00 -2.49
CA GLN A 83 -0.57 -3.46 -3.86
C GLN A 83 -1.05 -4.92 -3.95
N GLU A 84 -0.58 -5.80 -3.05
CA GLU A 84 -1.09 -7.18 -2.95
C GLU A 84 -2.59 -7.19 -2.63
N GLU A 85 -3.02 -6.39 -1.64
CA GLU A 85 -4.43 -6.28 -1.27
C GLU A 85 -5.30 -5.78 -2.42
N LEU A 86 -4.85 -4.75 -3.15
CA LEU A 86 -5.56 -4.23 -4.33
C LEU A 86 -5.64 -5.28 -5.45
N SER A 87 -4.58 -6.08 -5.63
CA SER A 87 -4.59 -7.18 -6.60
C SER A 87 -5.65 -8.22 -6.25
N ASP A 88 -5.71 -8.65 -4.99
CA ASP A 88 -6.70 -9.62 -4.50
C ASP A 88 -8.15 -9.09 -4.71
N MET A 89 -8.38 -7.78 -4.52
CA MET A 89 -9.68 -7.16 -4.79
C MET A 89 -10.04 -7.14 -6.29
N LEU A 90 -9.08 -6.81 -7.16
CA LEU A 90 -9.29 -6.73 -8.61
C LEU A 90 -9.56 -8.11 -9.22
N ASP A 91 -8.87 -9.14 -8.75
CA ASP A 91 -9.09 -10.53 -9.17
C ASP A 91 -10.52 -11.00 -8.82
N ALA A 92 -10.99 -10.69 -7.62
CA ALA A 92 -12.36 -10.99 -7.20
C ALA A 92 -13.42 -10.16 -7.95
N LEU A 93 -13.12 -8.89 -8.26
CA LEU A 93 -14.04 -8.00 -8.97
C LEU A 93 -14.14 -8.37 -10.47
N GLY A 94 -13.05 -8.88 -11.05
CA GLY A 94 -12.95 -9.33 -12.43
C GLY A 94 -12.79 -8.22 -13.47
N PHE A 95 -12.61 -6.97 -13.03
CA PHE A 95 -12.31 -5.81 -13.88
C PHE A 95 -11.65 -4.70 -13.05
N VAL A 96 -10.99 -3.76 -13.73
CA VAL A 96 -10.47 -2.53 -13.12
C VAL A 96 -11.56 -1.45 -13.21
N PRO A 97 -12.11 -0.95 -12.08
CA PRO A 97 -13.13 0.08 -12.11
C PRO A 97 -12.53 1.43 -12.55
N ASP A 98 -13.36 2.27 -13.18
CA ASP A 98 -12.94 3.63 -13.51
C ASP A 98 -12.87 4.45 -12.22
N VAL A 99 -11.72 5.06 -11.99
CA VAL A 99 -11.47 5.91 -10.82
C VAL A 99 -10.97 7.24 -11.35
N PRO A 100 -11.79 8.32 -11.28
CA PRO A 100 -11.34 9.63 -11.71
C PRO A 100 -10.11 10.02 -10.88
N VAL A 101 -9.18 10.72 -11.53
CA VAL A 101 -8.13 11.41 -10.80
C VAL A 101 -8.86 12.50 -10.02
N GLU A 102 -8.71 12.51 -8.69
CA GLU A 102 -9.16 13.67 -7.92
C GLU A 102 -8.26 14.81 -8.37
N ASP A 103 -8.79 15.69 -9.24
CA ASP A 103 -8.12 16.92 -9.60
C ASP A 103 -7.75 17.61 -8.30
N ASP A 104 -6.46 17.89 -8.14
CA ASP A 104 -5.91 18.72 -7.09
C ASP A 104 -6.70 20.03 -7.12
N ALA A 105 -7.67 20.17 -6.22
CA ALA A 105 -8.41 21.41 -6.04
C ALA A 105 -7.38 22.40 -5.49
N GLY A 106 -6.77 23.14 -6.41
CA GLY A 106 -5.68 24.09 -6.15
C GLY A 106 -6.02 25.26 -5.23
#